data_AF-A0A429RXJ9-F1
#
_entry.id   AF-A0A429RXJ9-F1
#
_cell.length_a   1.000
_cell.length_b   1.000
_cell.length_c   1.000
_cell.angle_alpha   90.00
_cell.angle_beta   90.00
_cell.angle_gamma   90.00
#
_symmetry.space_group_name_H-M   'P 1'
#
loop_
_entity.id
_entity.type
_entity.pdbx_description
1 polymer ?
#
loop_
_entity_poly.entity_id
_entity_poly.type
_entity_poly.pdbx_seq_one_letter_code
_entity_poly.pdbx_strand_id
1 'polypeptide(L)'
;MVLLGGGLVLLLGVAYGAGLLLNHEDVPKGTTVMGVDISGTRDEATAKLQNTLGTRAATPLALKAGDKQVELKPEKAGLTLDTQATVRGATGSDYNPVTVIGSLLGQERTAEAVLPVDEEKLQVALQELAGTAGTAVEGTIKFEPNKAVPVPGKAGTSLDVKASMSLVEDAFKTLVRTGKAPSVELPVANREPTITQAEIDRAMREFATPAMSANVVVKAGNKSVPFGPAKSLPKILSMKAVDGKLVEKYDLDALKELYGNGFDGVLIQRGNGEKTPVTPQDVAGALGKALVGRTTAERTVTIDTNPS
;
A
#
# COMPACT_ATOMS: atom_id res chain seq x y z
N MET A 1 35.93 -16.67 -60.65
CA MET A 1 35.94 -15.83 -59.42
C MET A 1 34.73 -14.89 -59.31
N VAL A 2 34.21 -14.31 -60.41
CA VAL A 2 33.06 -13.37 -60.35
C VAL A 2 31.70 -14.05 -60.03
N LEU A 3 31.49 -15.28 -60.51
CA LEU A 3 30.25 -16.05 -60.23
C LEU A 3 30.13 -16.54 -58.78
N LEU A 4 31.24 -16.79 -58.09
CA LEU A 4 31.25 -17.21 -56.67
C LEU A 4 30.98 -16.03 -55.72
N GLY A 5 31.51 -14.83 -56.04
CA GLY A 5 31.24 -13.62 -55.27
C GLY A 5 29.80 -13.09 -55.45
N GLY A 6 29.26 -13.16 -56.66
CA GLY A 6 27.87 -12.77 -56.94
C GLY A 6 26.84 -13.69 -56.27
N GLY A 7 27.08 -15.01 -56.25
CA GLY A 7 26.21 -15.98 -55.59
C GLY A 7 26.16 -15.83 -54.07
N LEU A 8 27.28 -15.48 -53.43
CA LEU A 8 27.35 -15.24 -51.99
C LEU A 8 26.59 -13.97 -51.57
N VAL A 9 26.72 -12.89 -52.35
CA VAL A 9 25.99 -11.62 -52.10
C VAL A 9 24.49 -11.80 -52.32
N LEU A 10 24.08 -12.62 -53.31
CA LEU A 10 22.67 -12.90 -53.55
C LEU A 10 22.07 -13.78 -52.44
N LEU A 11 22.80 -14.79 -51.95
CA LEU A 11 22.39 -15.62 -50.82
C LEU A 11 22.27 -14.82 -49.52
N LEU A 12 23.24 -13.94 -49.25
CA LEU A 12 23.18 -13.03 -48.10
C LEU A 12 22.04 -12.02 -48.25
N GLY A 13 21.79 -11.51 -49.45
CA GLY A 13 20.66 -10.61 -49.74
C GLY A 13 19.30 -11.28 -49.62
N VAL A 14 19.16 -12.54 -50.01
CA VAL A 14 17.93 -13.35 -49.84
C VAL A 14 17.74 -13.77 -48.39
N ALA A 15 18.80 -14.14 -47.66
CA ALA A 15 18.73 -14.43 -46.22
C ALA A 15 18.40 -13.16 -45.40
N TYR A 16 18.97 -12.01 -45.79
CA TYR A 16 18.66 -10.70 -45.21
C TYR A 16 17.23 -10.26 -45.55
N GLY A 17 16.80 -10.44 -46.80
CA GLY A 17 15.44 -10.16 -47.26
C GLY A 17 14.39 -11.08 -46.63
N ALA A 18 14.72 -12.35 -46.39
CA ALA A 18 13.87 -13.29 -45.67
C ALA A 18 13.83 -12.97 -44.16
N GLY A 19 14.95 -12.53 -43.57
CA GLY A 19 15.00 -12.01 -42.20
C GLY A 19 14.17 -10.72 -42.03
N LEU A 20 14.08 -9.90 -43.07
CA LEU A 20 13.24 -8.71 -43.15
C LEU A 20 11.76 -9.00 -43.44
N LEU A 21 11.39 -10.23 -43.79
CA LEU A 21 9.98 -10.63 -44.00
C LEU A 21 9.39 -11.37 -42.78
N LEU A 22 10.21 -11.65 -41.76
CA LEU A 22 9.75 -12.19 -40.49
C LEU A 22 9.05 -11.09 -39.68
N ASN A 23 7.91 -11.44 -39.09
CA ASN A 23 6.99 -10.54 -38.37
C ASN A 23 7.72 -9.54 -37.47
N HIS A 24 7.61 -8.26 -37.83
CA HIS A 24 8.29 -7.11 -37.20
C HIS A 24 7.86 -6.82 -35.76
N GLU A 25 6.93 -7.59 -35.20
CA GLU A 25 6.43 -7.43 -33.83
C GLU A 25 6.96 -8.51 -32.88
N ASP A 26 7.51 -9.60 -33.39
CA ASP A 26 7.92 -10.75 -32.60
C ASP A 26 9.28 -10.52 -31.91
N VAL A 27 9.47 -11.17 -30.77
CA VAL A 27 10.71 -11.12 -30.02
C VAL A 27 11.76 -12.03 -30.70
N PRO A 28 12.98 -11.52 -30.98
CA PRO A 28 14.02 -12.31 -31.64
C PRO A 28 14.34 -13.62 -30.90
N LYS A 29 14.68 -14.66 -31.67
CA LYS A 29 15.11 -15.96 -31.12
C LYS A 29 16.34 -15.81 -30.22
N GLY A 30 16.37 -16.56 -29.14
CA GLY A 30 17.47 -16.52 -28.16
C GLY A 30 17.45 -15.30 -27.23
N THR A 31 16.35 -14.53 -27.21
CA THR A 31 16.18 -13.41 -26.28
C THR A 31 15.70 -13.91 -24.92
N THR A 32 16.46 -13.60 -23.87
CA THR A 32 16.14 -13.96 -22.49
C THR A 32 16.01 -12.72 -21.61
N VAL A 33 15.11 -12.78 -20.64
CA VAL A 33 14.99 -11.78 -19.56
C VAL A 33 15.10 -12.52 -18.24
N MET A 34 16.12 -12.19 -17.44
CA MET A 34 16.37 -12.84 -16.14
C MET A 34 16.36 -14.39 -16.21
N GLY A 35 16.86 -14.95 -17.32
CA GLY A 35 16.91 -16.39 -17.56
C GLY A 35 15.62 -17.01 -18.11
N VAL A 36 14.59 -16.23 -18.43
CA VAL A 36 13.36 -16.69 -19.10
C VAL A 36 13.48 -16.39 -20.59
N ASP A 37 13.38 -17.40 -21.45
CA ASP A 37 13.31 -17.24 -22.91
C ASP A 37 11.96 -16.64 -23.30
N ILE A 38 12.03 -15.46 -23.92
CA ILE A 38 10.87 -14.68 -24.35
C ILE A 38 10.75 -14.61 -25.87
N SER A 39 11.50 -15.43 -26.61
CA SER A 39 11.34 -15.54 -28.05
C SER A 39 9.94 -16.04 -28.45
N GLY A 40 9.47 -15.57 -29.61
CA GLY A 40 8.12 -15.84 -30.13
C GLY A 40 7.31 -14.56 -30.28
N THR A 41 5.99 -14.69 -30.27
CA THR A 41 5.10 -13.53 -30.41
C THR A 41 5.11 -12.66 -29.15
N ARG A 42 4.68 -11.39 -29.25
CA ARG A 42 4.56 -10.50 -28.07
C ARG A 42 3.64 -11.08 -26.99
N ASP A 43 2.56 -11.72 -27.40
CA ASP A 43 1.58 -12.31 -26.48
C ASP A 43 2.18 -13.52 -25.77
N GLU A 44 2.90 -14.38 -26.51
CA GLU A 44 3.63 -15.52 -25.92
C GLU A 44 4.72 -15.05 -24.96
N ALA A 45 5.50 -14.04 -25.34
CA ALA A 45 6.54 -13.46 -24.51
C ALA A 45 5.97 -12.88 -23.20
N THR A 46 4.87 -12.13 -23.31
CA THR A 46 4.17 -11.54 -22.16
C THR A 46 3.62 -12.62 -21.24
N ALA A 47 2.98 -13.66 -21.79
CA ALA A 47 2.45 -14.77 -21.02
C ALA A 47 3.55 -15.56 -20.30
N LYS A 48 4.67 -15.85 -20.97
CA LYS A 48 5.83 -16.55 -20.36
C LYS A 48 6.42 -15.74 -19.20
N LEU A 49 6.61 -14.43 -19.38
CA LEU A 49 7.11 -13.55 -18.32
C LEU A 49 6.12 -13.45 -17.16
N GLN A 50 4.83 -13.30 -17.42
CA GLN A 50 3.81 -13.21 -16.39
C GLN A 50 3.77 -14.49 -15.53
N ASN A 51 3.78 -15.66 -16.19
CA ASN A 51 3.70 -16.94 -15.49
C ASN A 51 4.95 -17.22 -14.64
N THR A 52 6.13 -16.75 -15.09
CA THR A 52 7.39 -17.03 -14.39
C THR A 52 7.79 -15.89 -13.45
N LEU A 53 8.09 -14.72 -14.02
CA LEU A 53 8.57 -13.56 -13.29
C LEU A 53 7.43 -12.84 -12.56
N GLY A 54 6.22 -12.81 -13.12
CA GLY A 54 5.04 -12.23 -12.44
C GLY A 54 4.69 -12.98 -11.16
N THR A 55 4.72 -14.32 -11.18
CA THR A 55 4.53 -15.16 -9.97
C THR A 55 5.58 -14.85 -8.89
N ARG A 56 6.85 -14.65 -9.30
CA ARG A 56 7.93 -14.25 -8.37
C ARG A 56 7.72 -12.83 -7.84
N ALA A 57 7.34 -11.90 -8.72
CA ALA A 57 7.07 -10.51 -8.36
C ALA A 57 5.87 -10.35 -7.41
N ALA A 58 4.94 -11.30 -7.39
CA ALA A 58 3.83 -11.33 -6.44
C ALA A 58 4.19 -11.93 -5.06
N THR A 59 5.37 -12.55 -4.94
CA THR A 59 5.78 -13.23 -3.71
C THR A 59 6.13 -12.21 -2.63
N PRO A 60 5.61 -12.33 -1.39
CA PRO A 60 5.98 -11.44 -0.28
C PRO A 60 7.49 -11.47 0.01
N LEU A 61 8.06 -10.30 0.30
CA LEU A 61 9.45 -10.20 0.75
C LEU A 61 9.52 -10.43 2.26
N ALA A 62 10.36 -11.38 2.68
CA ALA A 62 10.72 -11.56 4.07
C ALA A 62 11.85 -10.60 4.45
N LEU A 63 11.55 -9.65 5.31
CA LEU A 63 12.47 -8.61 5.77
C LEU A 63 12.69 -8.76 7.27
N LYS A 64 13.80 -8.24 7.77
CA LYS A 64 14.14 -8.26 9.19
C LYS A 64 14.40 -6.82 9.65
N ALA A 65 13.71 -6.36 10.68
CA ALA A 65 13.87 -5.03 11.25
C ALA A 65 14.20 -5.17 12.74
N GLY A 66 15.47 -4.99 13.10
CA GLY A 66 15.98 -5.42 14.40
C GLY A 66 15.78 -6.92 14.59
N ASP A 67 15.24 -7.38 15.72
CA ASP A 67 15.01 -8.80 15.98
C ASP A 67 13.68 -9.34 15.43
N LYS A 68 12.87 -8.50 14.77
CA LYS A 68 11.56 -8.90 14.26
C LYS A 68 11.63 -9.21 12.77
N GLN A 69 11.03 -10.34 12.40
CA GLN A 69 10.74 -10.67 11.01
C GLN A 69 9.43 -9.99 10.59
N VAL A 70 9.44 -9.36 9.43
CA VAL A 70 8.28 -8.69 8.84
C VAL A 70 8.13 -9.08 7.37
N GLU A 71 6.89 -9.08 6.89
CA GLU A 71 6.60 -9.37 5.50
C GLU A 71 6.12 -8.12 4.78
N LEU A 72 6.68 -7.86 3.61
CA LEU A 72 6.26 -6.78 2.72
C LEU A 72 5.64 -7.38 1.45
N LYS A 73 4.38 -7.05 1.18
CA LYS A 73 3.71 -7.45 -0.07
C LYS A 73 4.08 -6.47 -1.19
N PRO A 74 4.70 -6.92 -2.30
CA PRO A 74 5.12 -6.06 -3.41
C PRO A 74 4.04 -5.11 -3.92
N GLU A 75 2.83 -5.63 -4.13
CA GLU A 75 1.68 -4.86 -4.63
C GLU A 75 1.33 -3.67 -3.72
N LYS A 76 1.37 -3.87 -2.39
CA LYS A 76 1.12 -2.80 -1.41
C LYS A 76 2.25 -1.79 -1.36
N ALA A 77 3.47 -2.23 -1.64
CA ALA A 77 4.68 -1.43 -1.63
C ALA A 77 4.96 -0.73 -2.97
N GLY A 78 4.07 -0.86 -3.96
CA GLY A 78 4.31 -0.24 -5.27
C GLY A 78 5.43 -0.90 -6.09
N LEU A 79 5.84 -2.12 -5.72
CA LEU A 79 6.88 -2.89 -6.40
C LEU A 79 6.19 -3.78 -7.44
N THR A 80 6.47 -3.54 -8.72
CA THR A 80 5.78 -4.24 -9.81
C THR A 80 6.74 -4.69 -10.90
N LEU A 81 6.27 -5.62 -11.74
CA LEU A 81 6.93 -6.02 -12.98
C LEU A 81 6.06 -5.58 -14.15
N ASP A 82 6.59 -4.71 -14.99
CA ASP A 82 5.92 -4.32 -16.23
C ASP A 82 6.37 -5.26 -17.36
N THR A 83 5.64 -6.37 -17.49
CA THR A 83 5.88 -7.38 -18.54
C THR A 83 5.70 -6.79 -19.93
N GLN A 84 4.76 -5.87 -20.13
CA GLN A 84 4.52 -5.26 -21.43
C GLN A 84 5.67 -4.32 -21.83
N ALA A 85 6.13 -3.45 -20.92
CA ALA A 85 7.28 -2.59 -21.17
C ALA A 85 8.56 -3.40 -21.38
N THR A 86 8.73 -4.48 -20.61
CA THR A 86 9.84 -5.42 -20.78
C THR A 86 9.84 -6.05 -22.19
N VAL A 87 8.70 -6.58 -22.64
CA VAL A 87 8.57 -7.14 -24.00
C VAL A 87 8.77 -6.05 -25.05
N ARG A 88 8.16 -4.87 -24.88
CA ARG A 88 8.36 -3.75 -25.81
C ARG A 88 9.83 -3.38 -25.96
N GLY A 89 10.56 -3.26 -24.85
CA GLY A 89 12.00 -2.99 -24.84
C GLY A 89 12.81 -4.10 -25.51
N ALA A 90 12.37 -5.36 -25.38
CA ALA A 90 12.96 -6.50 -26.08
C ALA A 90 12.62 -6.54 -27.58
N THR A 91 11.53 -5.90 -28.02
CA THR A 91 11.07 -5.87 -29.43
C THR A 91 11.69 -4.75 -30.29
N GLY A 92 12.72 -4.07 -29.81
CA GLY A 92 13.51 -3.12 -30.62
C GLY A 92 14.76 -3.79 -31.17
N SER A 93 14.78 -4.14 -32.46
CA SER A 93 16.04 -4.48 -33.12
C SER A 93 16.92 -3.24 -33.21
N ASP A 94 18.07 -3.25 -32.54
CA ASP A 94 19.21 -2.51 -33.06
C ASP A 94 19.44 -3.01 -34.49
N TYR A 95 19.25 -2.14 -35.47
CA TYR A 95 19.49 -2.37 -36.90
C TYR A 95 21.00 -2.54 -37.21
N ASN A 96 21.73 -3.24 -36.35
CA ASN A 96 23.14 -3.50 -36.52
C ASN A 96 23.32 -4.86 -37.22
N PRO A 97 23.89 -4.92 -38.44
CA PRO A 97 24.07 -6.18 -39.18
C PRO A 97 24.91 -7.22 -38.41
N VAL A 98 25.74 -6.80 -37.45
CA VAL A 98 26.54 -7.71 -36.61
C VAL A 98 25.66 -8.48 -35.61
N THR A 99 24.62 -7.85 -35.04
CA THR A 99 23.74 -8.50 -34.06
C THR A 99 22.73 -9.44 -34.73
N VAL A 100 22.31 -9.13 -35.96
CA VAL A 100 21.44 -9.99 -36.77
C VAL A 100 22.17 -11.27 -37.20
N ILE A 101 23.41 -11.17 -37.67
CA ILE A 101 24.23 -12.34 -38.05
C ILE A 101 24.60 -13.17 -36.81
N GLY A 102 24.89 -12.53 -35.67
CA GLY A 102 25.12 -13.21 -34.39
C GLY A 102 23.91 -14.04 -33.94
N SER A 103 22.69 -13.53 -34.11
CA SER A 103 21.46 -14.24 -33.73
C SER A 103 21.21 -15.49 -34.60
N LEU A 104 21.61 -15.46 -35.88
CA LEU A 104 21.59 -16.61 -36.78
C LEU A 104 22.68 -17.65 -36.45
N LEU A 105 23.73 -17.24 -35.75
CA LEU A 105 24.82 -18.09 -35.26
C LEU A 105 24.61 -18.53 -33.79
N GLY A 106 23.45 -18.25 -33.20
CA GLY A 106 23.08 -18.70 -31.85
C GLY A 106 23.62 -17.84 -30.70
N GLN A 107 23.96 -16.57 -30.93
CA GLN A 107 24.29 -15.64 -29.83
C GLN A 107 23.04 -15.30 -29.01
N GLU A 108 23.10 -15.53 -27.71
CA GLU A 108 22.05 -15.17 -26.75
C GLU A 108 21.93 -13.65 -26.63
N ARG A 109 20.67 -13.16 -26.60
CA ARG A 109 20.36 -11.75 -26.37
C ARG A 109 19.76 -11.62 -24.98
N THR A 110 20.31 -10.75 -24.14
CA THR A 110 19.74 -10.47 -22.81
C THR A 110 19.00 -9.15 -22.84
N ALA A 111 17.71 -9.17 -22.52
CA ALA A 111 16.90 -7.98 -22.34
C ALA A 111 16.70 -7.67 -20.84
N GLU A 112 16.59 -6.39 -20.50
CA GLU A 112 16.38 -5.93 -19.13
C GLU A 112 14.90 -5.96 -18.77
N ALA A 113 14.58 -6.45 -17.56
CA ALA A 113 13.23 -6.40 -17.04
C ALA A 113 12.92 -4.99 -16.51
N VAL A 114 11.74 -4.48 -16.84
CA VAL A 114 11.24 -3.20 -16.35
C VAL A 114 10.51 -3.45 -15.02
N LEU A 115 11.10 -2.95 -13.93
CA LEU A 115 10.59 -3.10 -12.57
C LEU A 115 10.28 -1.72 -11.98
N PRO A 116 9.13 -1.12 -12.34
CA PRO A 116 8.79 0.20 -11.82
C PRO A 116 8.49 0.12 -10.33
N VAL A 117 8.94 1.16 -9.62
CA VAL A 117 8.77 1.35 -8.19
C VAL A 117 8.00 2.65 -7.98
N ASP A 118 6.86 2.54 -7.29
CA ASP A 118 6.15 3.69 -6.76
C ASP A 118 6.74 4.02 -5.38
N GLU A 119 7.68 4.98 -5.37
CA GLU A 119 8.45 5.36 -4.18
C GLU A 119 7.54 5.84 -3.03
N GLU A 120 6.41 6.48 -3.34
CA GLU A 120 5.45 6.96 -2.35
C GLU A 120 4.76 5.78 -1.66
N LYS A 121 4.28 4.79 -2.44
CA LYS A 121 3.72 3.57 -1.88
C LYS A 121 4.74 2.76 -1.09
N LEU A 122 5.98 2.67 -1.58
CA LEU A 122 7.05 1.97 -0.87
C LEU A 122 7.33 2.64 0.47
N GLN A 123 7.44 3.97 0.49
CA GLN A 123 7.64 4.75 1.70
C GLN A 123 6.50 4.54 2.70
N VAL A 124 5.23 4.60 2.26
CA VAL A 124 4.07 4.38 3.13
C VAL A 124 4.07 2.96 3.70
N ALA A 125 4.33 1.94 2.87
CA ALA A 125 4.37 0.55 3.33
C ALA A 125 5.50 0.33 4.36
N LEU A 126 6.67 0.94 4.15
CA LEU A 126 7.77 0.89 5.11
C LEU A 126 7.46 1.67 6.40
N GLN A 127 6.72 2.78 6.34
CA GLN A 127 6.26 3.50 7.53
C GLN A 127 5.28 2.66 8.36
N GLU A 128 4.38 1.92 7.71
CA GLU A 128 3.49 0.97 8.40
C GLU A 128 4.28 -0.15 9.11
N LEU A 129 5.29 -0.70 8.43
CA LEU A 129 6.22 -1.65 9.04
C LEU A 129 7.01 -1.03 10.20
N ALA A 130 7.45 0.22 10.07
CA ALA A 130 8.17 0.94 11.12
C ALA A 130 7.35 1.05 12.43
N GLY A 131 6.03 1.22 12.30
CA GLY A 131 5.10 1.29 13.44
C GLY A 131 4.84 -0.03 14.15
N THR A 132 5.10 -1.17 13.51
CA THR A 132 4.86 -2.51 14.08
C THR A 132 6.15 -3.22 14.49
N ALA A 133 7.23 -3.01 13.72
CA ALA A 133 8.54 -3.59 13.97
C ALA A 133 9.32 -2.86 15.07
N GLY A 134 9.13 -1.53 15.18
CA GLY A 134 9.82 -0.72 16.16
C GLY A 134 9.57 -1.12 17.62
N THR A 135 10.44 -0.62 18.49
CA THR A 135 10.29 -0.66 19.95
C THR A 135 9.93 0.71 20.52
N ALA A 136 10.09 1.78 19.74
CA ALA A 136 9.60 3.11 20.08
C ALA A 136 8.06 3.10 20.11
N VAL A 137 7.48 3.73 21.12
CA VAL A 137 6.03 3.83 21.31
C VAL A 137 5.66 5.30 21.42
N GLU A 138 4.73 5.75 20.60
CA GLU A 138 4.18 7.10 20.68
C GLU A 138 3.32 7.27 21.93
N GLY A 139 3.33 8.48 22.50
CA GLY A 139 2.40 8.84 23.56
C GLY A 139 0.96 8.83 23.05
N THR A 140 0.02 8.37 23.88
CA THR A 140 -1.41 8.31 23.52
C THR A 140 -2.30 8.33 24.77
N ILE A 141 -3.60 8.19 24.56
CA ILE A 141 -4.60 8.06 25.62
C ILE A 141 -5.40 6.77 25.37
N LYS A 142 -5.49 5.92 26.39
CA LYS A 142 -6.35 4.74 26.37
C LYS A 142 -7.71 5.06 26.99
N PHE A 143 -8.77 4.62 26.32
CA PHE A 143 -10.11 4.69 26.86
C PHE A 143 -10.44 3.34 27.51
N GLU A 144 -10.57 3.34 28.83
CA GLU A 144 -10.94 2.17 29.63
C GLU A 144 -12.36 2.36 30.17
N PRO A 145 -13.04 1.30 30.65
CA PRO A 145 -14.35 1.45 31.27
C PRO A 145 -14.37 2.56 32.33
N ASN A 146 -15.18 3.59 32.08
CA ASN A 146 -15.40 4.76 32.92
C ASN A 146 -14.21 5.73 33.11
N LYS A 147 -13.10 5.59 32.36
CA LYS A 147 -11.96 6.52 32.49
C LYS A 147 -11.12 6.61 31.22
N ALA A 148 -10.45 7.74 31.06
CA ALA A 148 -9.34 7.90 30.10
C ALA A 148 -8.01 7.81 30.87
N VAL A 149 -7.03 7.11 30.31
CA VAL A 149 -5.72 6.86 30.93
C VAL A 149 -4.62 7.40 30.01
N PRO A 150 -3.81 8.38 30.44
CA PRO A 150 -2.68 8.84 29.66
C PRO A 150 -1.61 7.75 29.61
N VAL A 151 -1.04 7.53 28.43
CA VAL A 151 0.05 6.59 28.20
C VAL A 151 1.23 7.36 27.63
N PRO A 152 2.26 7.65 28.44
CA PRO A 152 3.45 8.33 27.95
C PRO A 152 4.15 7.53 26.85
N GLY A 153 4.74 8.24 25.89
CA GLY A 153 5.57 7.63 24.87
C GLY A 153 6.87 7.09 25.47
N LYS A 154 7.44 6.08 24.82
CA LYS A 154 8.72 5.48 25.20
C LYS A 154 9.69 5.53 24.02
N ALA A 155 10.87 6.10 24.26
CA ALA A 155 11.95 6.06 23.29
C ALA A 155 12.35 4.61 23.00
N GLY A 156 12.76 4.37 21.76
CA GLY A 156 13.20 3.06 21.31
C GLY A 156 13.79 3.16 19.91
N THR A 157 13.64 2.08 19.16
CA THR A 157 14.08 2.00 17.77
C THR A 157 12.89 1.94 16.83
N SER A 158 13.08 2.42 15.61
CA SER A 158 12.14 2.28 14.51
C SER A 158 12.91 2.03 13.23
N LEU A 159 12.23 1.51 12.20
CA LEU A 159 12.82 1.29 10.90
C LEU A 159 13.30 2.64 10.31
N ASP A 160 14.52 2.68 9.80
CA ASP A 160 14.97 3.80 8.97
C ASP A 160 14.39 3.62 7.57
N VAL A 161 13.22 4.22 7.35
CA VAL A 161 12.46 4.10 6.09
C VAL A 161 13.33 4.51 4.90
N LYS A 162 14.03 5.64 4.98
CA LYS A 162 14.80 6.18 3.86
C LYS A 162 15.97 5.26 3.50
N ALA A 163 16.70 4.77 4.49
CA ALA A 163 17.81 3.85 4.26
C ALA A 163 17.33 2.44 3.85
N SER A 164 16.06 2.10 4.11
CA SER A 164 15.47 0.79 3.77
C SER A 164 14.95 0.70 2.33
N MET A 165 14.57 1.82 1.71
CA MET A 165 13.95 1.83 0.37
C MET A 165 14.81 1.10 -0.67
N SER A 166 16.08 1.49 -0.83
CA SER A 166 16.98 0.88 -1.82
C SER A 166 17.24 -0.60 -1.55
N LEU A 167 17.35 -1.00 -0.28
CA LEU A 167 17.56 -2.41 0.10
C LEU A 167 16.37 -3.28 -0.29
N VAL A 168 15.15 -2.76 -0.14
CA VAL A 168 13.93 -3.47 -0.52
C VAL A 168 13.78 -3.57 -2.03
N GLU A 169 14.13 -2.51 -2.76
CA GLU A 169 14.15 -2.55 -4.22
C GLU A 169 15.14 -3.60 -4.75
N ASP A 170 16.34 -3.67 -4.18
CA ASP A 170 17.35 -4.65 -4.58
C ASP A 170 16.96 -6.08 -4.19
N ALA A 171 16.29 -6.24 -3.05
CA ALA A 171 15.69 -7.50 -2.63
C ALA A 171 14.62 -7.97 -3.63
N PHE A 172 13.76 -7.05 -4.08
CA PHE A 172 12.71 -7.33 -5.05
C PHE A 172 13.30 -7.73 -6.41
N LYS A 173 14.27 -6.96 -6.93
CA LYS A 173 15.00 -7.31 -8.16
C LYS A 173 15.62 -8.70 -8.06
N THR A 174 16.22 -9.04 -6.92
CA THR A 174 16.83 -10.35 -6.67
C THR A 174 15.80 -11.47 -6.64
N LEU A 175 14.65 -11.24 -5.99
CA LEU A 175 13.53 -12.17 -5.93
C LEU A 175 12.99 -12.47 -7.33
N VAL A 176 12.72 -11.44 -8.14
CA VAL A 176 12.22 -11.62 -9.51
C VAL A 176 13.24 -12.41 -10.34
N ARG A 177 14.52 -12.04 -10.25
CA ARG A 177 15.59 -12.68 -11.02
C ARG A 177 15.82 -14.15 -10.65
N THR A 178 15.87 -14.45 -9.36
CA THR A 178 16.32 -15.78 -8.87
C THR A 178 15.18 -16.69 -8.44
N GLY A 179 13.99 -16.15 -8.22
CA GLY A 179 12.88 -16.86 -7.58
C GLY A 179 13.08 -17.14 -6.10
N LYS A 180 14.13 -16.59 -5.47
CA LYS A 180 14.42 -16.75 -4.04
C LYS A 180 14.30 -15.41 -3.35
N ALA A 181 13.46 -15.33 -2.30
CA ALA A 181 13.37 -14.15 -1.47
C ALA A 181 14.64 -14.06 -0.59
N PRO A 182 15.51 -13.05 -0.78
CA PRO A 182 16.62 -12.85 0.14
C PRO A 182 16.06 -12.39 1.49
N SER A 183 16.60 -12.92 2.59
CA SER A 183 16.37 -12.34 3.91
C SER A 183 17.18 -11.06 4.00
N VAL A 184 16.51 -9.91 4.01
CA VAL A 184 17.17 -8.60 4.04
C VAL A 184 16.96 -7.96 5.40
N GLU A 185 18.08 -7.65 6.06
CA GLU A 185 18.09 -6.88 7.30
C GLU A 185 18.03 -5.39 6.97
N LEU A 186 16.99 -4.75 7.47
CA LEU A 186 16.73 -3.34 7.26
C LEU A 186 17.31 -2.52 8.41
N PRO A 187 17.88 -1.34 8.10
CA PRO A 187 18.45 -0.45 9.10
C PRO A 187 17.38 0.05 10.07
N VAL A 188 17.74 0.09 11.35
CA VAL A 188 16.92 0.68 12.41
C VAL A 188 17.64 1.89 12.99
N ALA A 189 16.88 2.92 13.35
CA ALA A 189 17.37 4.13 13.97
C ALA A 189 16.69 4.35 15.32
N ASN A 190 17.37 5.06 16.22
CA ASN A 190 16.76 5.55 17.45
C ASN A 190 15.65 6.54 17.11
N ARG A 191 14.50 6.39 17.76
CA ARG A 191 13.33 7.24 17.59
C ARG A 191 12.79 7.66 18.95
N GLU A 192 12.67 8.97 19.12
CA GLU A 192 11.97 9.56 20.25
C GLU A 192 10.47 9.69 19.94
N PRO A 193 9.60 9.62 20.96
CA PRO A 193 8.19 9.91 20.79
C PRO A 193 7.98 11.34 20.30
N THR A 194 7.12 11.49 19.32
CA THR A 194 6.73 12.80 18.76
C THR A 194 5.68 13.50 19.63
N ILE A 195 4.85 12.72 20.33
CA ILE A 195 3.83 13.24 21.24
C ILE A 195 4.46 13.61 22.57
N THR A 196 4.41 14.90 22.90
CA THR A 196 4.92 15.45 24.17
C THR A 196 3.95 15.18 25.32
N GLN A 197 4.44 15.23 26.56
CA GLN A 197 3.57 15.14 27.75
C GLN A 197 2.54 16.28 27.78
N ALA A 198 2.93 17.49 27.38
CA ALA A 198 2.02 18.64 27.32
C ALA A 198 0.86 18.42 26.34
N GLU A 199 1.12 17.73 25.22
CA GLU A 199 0.10 17.34 24.26
C GLU A 199 -0.87 16.29 24.83
N ILE A 200 -0.35 15.29 25.55
CA ILE A 200 -1.18 14.30 26.26
C ILE A 200 -2.09 15.00 27.28
N ASP A 201 -1.54 15.90 28.09
CA ASP A 201 -2.29 16.63 29.11
C ASP A 201 -3.37 17.53 28.48
N ARG A 202 -3.07 18.16 27.33
CA ARG A 202 -4.05 18.92 26.55
C ARG A 202 -5.19 18.02 26.09
N ALA A 203 -4.87 16.92 25.40
CA ALA A 203 -5.86 16.00 24.84
C ALA A 203 -6.71 15.32 25.94
N MET A 204 -6.12 15.02 27.10
CA MET A 204 -6.84 14.57 28.29
C MET A 204 -7.88 15.59 28.75
N ARG A 205 -7.46 16.84 28.94
CA ARG A 205 -8.31 17.92 29.44
C ARG A 205 -9.41 18.32 28.47
N GLU A 206 -9.07 18.46 27.18
CA GLU A 206 -9.95 19.05 26.17
C GLU A 206 -10.92 18.04 25.56
N PHE A 207 -10.52 16.77 25.47
CA PHE A 207 -11.35 15.74 24.85
C PHE A 207 -11.57 14.52 25.73
N ALA A 208 -10.51 13.85 26.18
CA ALA A 208 -10.66 12.48 26.69
C ALA A 208 -11.43 12.39 28.03
N THR A 209 -11.16 13.32 28.96
CA THR A 209 -11.91 13.40 30.23
C THR A 209 -13.37 13.83 29.99
N PRO A 210 -13.68 14.89 29.22
CA PRO A 210 -15.04 15.21 28.84
C PRO A 210 -15.78 14.05 28.14
N ALA A 211 -15.13 13.40 27.18
CA ALA A 211 -15.69 12.29 26.41
C ALA A 211 -16.17 11.16 27.33
N MET A 212 -15.38 10.83 28.36
CA MET A 212 -15.66 9.73 29.28
C MET A 212 -16.53 10.13 30.50
N SER A 213 -16.95 11.39 30.61
CA SER A 213 -17.66 11.88 31.81
C SER A 213 -19.09 11.34 31.97
N ALA A 214 -19.80 11.08 30.87
CA ALA A 214 -21.19 10.66 30.88
C ALA A 214 -21.61 10.01 29.55
N ASN A 215 -22.84 9.54 29.46
CA ASN A 215 -23.40 9.04 28.20
C ASN A 215 -23.55 10.17 27.17
N VAL A 216 -23.41 9.82 25.90
CA VAL A 216 -23.80 10.64 24.75
C VAL A 216 -24.97 9.97 24.06
N VAL A 217 -25.93 10.74 23.56
CA VAL A 217 -27.09 10.22 22.82
C VAL A 217 -27.05 10.77 21.40
N VAL A 218 -27.05 9.86 20.43
CA VAL A 218 -27.18 10.20 19.01
C VAL A 218 -28.62 9.93 18.57
N LYS A 219 -29.25 10.93 17.97
CA LYS A 219 -30.62 10.87 17.43
C LYS A 219 -30.58 10.95 15.91
N ALA A 220 -31.46 10.22 15.24
CA ALA A 220 -31.70 10.36 13.81
C ALA A 220 -33.18 10.05 13.53
N GLY A 221 -33.91 11.00 12.94
CA GLY A 221 -35.36 10.90 12.81
C GLY A 221 -36.03 10.67 14.17
N ASN A 222 -36.80 9.58 14.29
CA ASN A 222 -37.47 9.17 15.53
C ASN A 222 -36.67 8.15 16.37
N LYS A 223 -35.42 7.86 16.01
CA LYS A 223 -34.57 6.88 16.68
C LYS A 223 -33.50 7.57 17.53
N SER A 224 -33.08 6.91 18.60
CA SER A 224 -32.01 7.38 19.48
C SER A 224 -31.18 6.22 20.02
N VAL A 225 -29.85 6.37 20.00
CA VAL A 225 -28.91 5.37 20.51
C VAL A 225 -27.96 6.02 21.53
N PRO A 226 -27.90 5.52 22.78
CA PRO A 226 -26.94 6.00 23.77
C PRO A 226 -25.59 5.27 23.68
N PHE A 227 -24.50 6.02 23.84
CA PHE A 227 -23.14 5.52 23.95
C PHE A 227 -22.55 5.94 25.30
N GLY A 228 -22.17 4.96 26.13
CA GLY A 228 -21.73 5.20 27.50
C GLY A 228 -20.25 4.88 27.76
N PRO A 229 -19.64 5.51 28.78
CA PRO A 229 -18.22 5.35 29.11
C PRO A 229 -17.86 3.97 29.69
N ALA A 230 -18.85 3.22 30.18
CA ALA A 230 -18.60 1.89 30.75
C ALA A 230 -18.35 0.80 29.69
N LYS A 231 -18.93 0.91 28.49
CA LYS A 231 -18.95 -0.19 27.51
C LYS A 231 -18.76 0.27 26.07
N SER A 232 -19.50 1.27 25.62
CA SER A 232 -19.54 1.65 24.20
C SER A 232 -18.37 2.56 23.83
N LEU A 233 -18.16 3.66 24.58
CA LEU A 233 -17.12 4.64 24.27
C LEU A 233 -15.69 4.06 24.28
N PRO A 234 -15.28 3.21 25.25
CA PRO A 234 -13.96 2.56 25.23
C PRO A 234 -13.69 1.70 23.99
N LYS A 235 -14.74 1.17 23.36
CA LYS A 235 -14.62 0.30 22.18
C LYS A 235 -14.50 1.08 20.88
N ILE A 236 -15.02 2.31 20.83
CA ILE A 236 -15.05 3.10 19.59
C ILE A 236 -14.04 4.24 19.59
N LEU A 237 -13.58 4.69 20.76
CA LEU A 237 -12.66 5.83 20.86
C LEU A 237 -11.20 5.38 20.92
N SER A 238 -10.37 6.05 20.13
CA SER A 238 -8.92 5.97 20.21
C SER A 238 -8.31 7.32 19.87
N MET A 239 -7.04 7.53 20.22
CA MET A 239 -6.27 8.71 19.82
C MET A 239 -5.14 8.30 18.88
N LYS A 240 -4.94 9.04 17.80
CA LYS A 240 -3.84 8.86 16.86
C LYS A 240 -2.93 10.09 16.87
N ALA A 241 -1.63 9.85 16.84
CA ALA A 241 -0.64 10.89 16.60
C ALA A 241 -0.70 11.34 15.13
N VAL A 242 -0.94 12.63 14.90
CA VAL A 242 -0.92 13.29 13.59
C VAL A 242 -0.22 14.63 13.77
N ASP A 243 0.88 14.85 13.06
CA ASP A 243 1.66 16.10 13.09
C ASP A 243 2.00 16.60 14.51
N GLY A 244 2.41 15.67 15.38
CA GLY A 244 2.78 15.95 16.77
C GLY A 244 1.59 16.25 17.70
N LYS A 245 0.35 16.02 17.24
CA LYS A 245 -0.88 16.17 18.02
C LYS A 245 -1.64 14.86 18.15
N LEU A 246 -2.39 14.71 19.24
CA LEU A 246 -3.36 13.64 19.40
C LEU A 246 -4.70 14.09 18.81
N VAL A 247 -5.17 13.32 17.83
CA VAL A 247 -6.46 13.50 17.16
C VAL A 247 -7.33 12.28 17.44
N GLU A 248 -8.60 12.52 17.72
CA GLU A 248 -9.58 11.47 17.96
C GLU A 248 -9.82 10.62 16.70
N LYS A 249 -9.91 9.32 16.90
CA LYS A 249 -10.26 8.35 15.86
C LYS A 249 -11.37 7.44 16.36
N TYR A 250 -12.37 7.28 15.50
CA TYR A 250 -13.52 6.40 15.72
C TYR A 250 -13.32 5.08 15.00
N ASP A 251 -13.53 3.97 15.72
CA ASP A 251 -13.67 2.64 15.11
C ASP A 251 -15.09 2.52 14.53
N LEU A 252 -15.18 2.64 13.20
CA LEU A 252 -16.46 2.65 12.48
C LEU A 252 -17.15 1.28 12.48
N ASP A 253 -16.37 0.19 12.50
CA ASP A 253 -16.90 -1.16 12.50
C ASP A 253 -17.46 -1.49 13.89
N ALA A 254 -16.72 -1.19 14.95
CA ALA A 254 -17.20 -1.31 16.32
C ALA A 254 -18.41 -0.39 16.58
N LEU A 255 -18.41 0.81 16.00
CA LEU A 255 -19.56 1.71 16.07
C LEU A 255 -20.80 1.09 15.41
N LYS A 256 -20.65 0.53 14.21
CA LYS A 256 -21.72 -0.19 13.49
C LYS A 256 -22.27 -1.35 14.31
N GLU A 257 -21.39 -2.15 14.89
CA GLU A 257 -21.78 -3.27 15.75
C GLU A 257 -22.57 -2.79 16.98
N LEU A 258 -22.14 -1.70 17.61
CA LEU A 258 -22.76 -1.19 18.83
C LEU A 258 -24.14 -0.59 18.61
N TYR A 259 -24.35 0.16 17.52
CA TYR A 259 -25.69 0.69 17.24
C TYR A 259 -26.58 -0.32 16.53
N GLY A 260 -26.02 -1.35 15.89
CA GLY A 260 -26.76 -2.43 15.23
C GLY A 260 -27.90 -1.94 14.35
N ASN A 261 -29.12 -2.33 14.72
CA ASN A 261 -30.38 -1.97 14.04
C ASN A 261 -31.01 -0.68 14.59
N GLY A 262 -30.30 0.06 15.45
CA GLY A 262 -30.80 1.21 16.19
C GLY A 262 -31.26 2.38 15.31
N PHE A 263 -30.78 2.46 14.08
CA PHE A 263 -31.16 3.46 13.09
C PHE A 263 -31.86 2.88 11.85
N ASP A 264 -32.29 1.61 11.91
CA ASP A 264 -32.97 0.97 10.78
C ASP A 264 -34.25 1.72 10.39
N GLY A 265 -34.44 1.88 9.08
CA GLY A 265 -35.55 2.63 8.50
C GLY A 265 -35.38 4.16 8.51
N VAL A 266 -34.29 4.69 9.09
CA VAL A 266 -33.96 6.12 9.00
C VAL A 266 -33.14 6.38 7.74
N LEU A 267 -33.64 7.26 6.87
CA LEU A 267 -32.96 7.71 5.67
C LEU A 267 -32.54 9.17 5.81
N ILE A 268 -31.31 9.46 5.43
CA ILE A 268 -30.74 10.80 5.34
C ILE A 268 -30.78 11.23 3.87
N GLN A 269 -31.38 12.40 3.61
CA GLN A 269 -31.26 13.06 2.32
C GLN A 269 -29.85 13.64 2.18
N ARG A 270 -29.13 13.21 1.15
CA ARG A 270 -27.78 13.68 0.81
C ARG A 270 -27.90 14.93 -0.07
N GLY A 271 -26.81 15.70 -0.17
CA GLY A 271 -26.78 16.93 -0.98
C GLY A 271 -27.03 16.73 -2.47
N ASN A 272 -26.92 15.51 -2.98
CA ASN A 272 -27.29 15.11 -4.34
C ASN A 272 -28.79 14.75 -4.49
N GLY A 273 -29.59 14.87 -3.43
CA GLY A 273 -31.02 14.50 -3.38
C GLY A 273 -31.28 13.02 -3.11
N GLU A 274 -30.25 12.18 -3.06
CA GLU A 274 -30.37 10.75 -2.76
C GLU A 274 -30.73 10.51 -1.29
N LYS A 275 -31.53 9.48 -1.01
CA LYS A 275 -31.86 9.06 0.35
C LYS A 275 -31.14 7.77 0.69
N THR A 276 -30.18 7.85 1.60
CA THR A 276 -29.39 6.69 2.03
C THR A 276 -29.59 6.40 3.52
N PRO A 277 -29.44 5.16 3.99
CA PRO A 277 -29.46 4.84 5.42
C PRO A 277 -28.39 5.60 6.22
N VAL A 278 -28.62 5.70 7.54
CA VAL A 278 -27.61 6.21 8.49
C VAL A 278 -26.36 5.33 8.45
N THR A 279 -25.20 5.96 8.23
CA THR A 279 -23.91 5.28 8.16
C THR A 279 -23.10 5.45 9.47
N PRO A 280 -22.10 4.60 9.74
CA PRO A 280 -21.18 4.82 10.86
C PRO A 280 -20.48 6.18 10.82
N GLN A 281 -20.19 6.71 9.63
CA GLN A 281 -19.56 8.01 9.43
C GLN A 281 -20.48 9.15 9.91
N ASP A 282 -21.79 9.06 9.64
CA ASP A 282 -22.79 10.05 10.10
C ASP A 282 -22.83 10.08 11.63
N VAL A 283 -22.82 8.90 12.27
CA VAL A 283 -22.82 8.76 13.73
C VAL A 283 -21.51 9.27 14.34
N ALA A 284 -20.36 8.92 13.78
CA ALA A 284 -19.05 9.38 14.25
C ALA A 284 -18.91 10.92 14.16
N GLY A 285 -19.34 11.51 13.04
CA GLY A 285 -19.34 12.96 12.85
C GLY A 285 -20.22 13.70 13.85
N ALA A 286 -21.37 13.11 14.23
CA ALA A 286 -22.24 13.64 15.27
C ALA A 286 -21.62 13.51 16.68
N LEU A 287 -20.99 12.37 16.98
CA LEU A 287 -20.39 12.09 18.29
C LEU A 287 -19.31 13.09 18.69
N GLY A 288 -18.46 13.54 17.75
CA GLY A 288 -17.33 14.43 18.05
C GLY A 288 -17.71 15.68 18.85
N LYS A 289 -18.76 16.39 18.42
CA LYS A 289 -19.25 17.59 19.12
C LYS A 289 -19.89 17.26 20.48
N ALA A 290 -20.63 16.15 20.55
CA ALA A 290 -21.36 15.79 21.75
C ALA A 290 -20.47 15.26 22.88
N LEU A 291 -19.35 14.63 22.54
CA LEU A 291 -18.42 14.05 23.51
C LEU A 291 -17.75 15.10 24.40
N VAL A 292 -17.53 16.30 23.88
CA VAL A 292 -16.98 17.44 24.66
C VAL A 292 -18.05 18.24 25.41
N GLY A 293 -19.33 17.90 25.22
CA GLY A 293 -20.45 18.52 25.91
C GLY A 293 -20.40 18.29 27.42
N ARG A 294 -20.66 19.35 28.19
CA ARG A 294 -20.68 19.36 29.66
C ARG A 294 -22.09 19.19 30.23
N THR A 295 -23.12 19.49 29.44
CA THR A 295 -24.52 19.33 29.83
C THR A 295 -25.20 18.18 29.10
N THR A 296 -26.26 17.62 29.67
CA THR A 296 -27.06 16.56 29.01
C THR A 296 -27.58 17.00 27.63
N ALA A 297 -27.89 18.28 27.47
CA ALA A 297 -28.33 18.85 26.20
C ALA A 297 -27.20 18.86 25.16
N GLU A 298 -26.00 19.31 25.53
CA GLU A 298 -24.82 19.31 24.65
C GLU A 298 -24.38 17.88 24.28
N ARG A 299 -24.60 16.91 25.17
CA ARG A 299 -24.31 15.48 24.95
C ARG A 299 -25.41 14.74 24.19
N THR A 300 -26.41 15.45 23.70
CA THR A 300 -27.45 14.92 22.83
C THR A 300 -27.33 15.57 21.45
N VAL A 301 -26.97 14.78 20.45
CA VAL A 301 -26.80 15.27 19.07
C VAL A 301 -27.83 14.63 18.15
N THR A 302 -28.34 15.41 17.19
CA THR A 302 -29.27 14.93 16.17
C THR A 302 -28.57 14.99 14.82
N ILE A 303 -28.53 13.85 14.13
CA ILE A 303 -28.16 13.76 12.72
C ILE A 303 -29.32 14.33 11.91
N ASP A 304 -29.05 15.37 11.14
CA ASP A 304 -30.06 15.95 10.26
C ASP A 304 -30.38 14.97 9.13
N THR A 305 -31.65 14.55 9.05
CA THR A 305 -32.13 13.64 8.02
C THR A 305 -32.58 14.37 6.75
N ASN A 306 -32.67 15.71 6.79
CA ASN A 306 -32.98 16.55 5.64
C ASN A 306 -32.17 17.86 5.69
N PRO A 307 -30.84 17.80 5.56
CA PRO A 307 -30.01 18.98 5.49
C PRO A 307 -30.34 19.75 4.20
N SER A 308 -30.91 20.94 4.37
CA SER A 308 -31.17 21.92 3.31
C SER A 308 -29.90 22.60 2.81
#